data_AF-A0A2V2ZV61-F1
#
_entry.id   AF-A0A2V2ZV61-F1
#
_cell.length_a   1.000
_cell.length_b   1.000
_cell.length_c   1.000
_cell.angle_alpha   90.00
_cell.angle_beta   90.00
_cell.angle_gamma   90.00
#
_symmetry.space_group_name_H-M   'P 1'
#
loop_
_entity.id
_entity.type
_entity.pdbx_description
1 polymer ?
#
loop_
_entity_poly.entity_id
_entity_poly.type
_entity_poly.pdbx_seq_one_letter_code
_entity_poly.pdbx_strand_id
1 'polypeptide(L)'
;MSKNKYKDKAMNTVSKIKANLKGKFFEMADIPSVSVKQLAEFIQQHPDTQISKKELLGNTYTFYWLKVNDDLLYMETSNDRILQLDGSSHGKQFVSYRSYRDSNDLDTPMKLT
;
A
#
# COMPACT_ATOMS: atom_id res chain seq x y z
N MET A 1 -28.53 24.40 15.99
CA MET A 1 -27.08 24.11 16.18
C MET A 1 -26.71 22.88 15.35
N SER A 2 -25.99 23.04 14.23
CA SER A 2 -25.61 21.96 13.30
C SER A 2 -24.09 21.83 13.27
N LYS A 3 -23.52 20.82 13.95
CA LYS A 3 -22.07 20.61 14.03
C LYS A 3 -21.61 19.13 14.10
N ASN A 4 -22.37 18.15 13.57
CA ASN A 4 -21.91 16.74 13.66
C ASN A 4 -22.02 15.84 12.41
N LYS A 5 -22.53 16.30 11.27
CA LYS A 5 -22.66 15.43 10.08
C LYS A 5 -21.34 14.97 9.44
N TYR A 6 -20.25 15.69 9.69
CA TYR A 6 -18.93 15.39 9.09
C TYR A 6 -18.12 14.35 9.89
N LYS A 7 -18.29 14.31 11.22
CA LYS A 7 -17.62 13.32 12.08
C LYS A 7 -18.21 11.92 11.89
N ASP A 8 -19.53 11.84 11.75
CA ASP A 8 -20.23 10.55 11.57
C ASP A 8 -19.90 9.89 10.22
N LYS A 9 -19.64 10.67 9.18
CA LYS A 9 -19.22 10.14 7.86
C LYS A 9 -17.77 9.66 7.88
N ALA A 10 -16.87 10.36 8.59
CA ALA A 10 -15.49 9.95 8.77
C ALA A 10 -15.40 8.67 9.63
N MET A 11 -16.10 8.61 10.77
CA MET A 11 -16.13 7.43 11.65
C MET A 11 -16.75 6.21 10.98
N ASN A 12 -17.83 6.38 10.19
CA ASN A 12 -18.42 5.25 9.46
C ASN A 12 -17.53 4.76 8.32
N THR A 13 -16.78 5.63 7.66
CA THR A 13 -15.84 5.24 6.60
C THR A 13 -14.65 4.49 7.20
N VAL A 14 -14.07 4.99 8.29
CA VAL A 14 -12.99 4.31 9.04
C VAL A 14 -13.46 2.95 9.56
N SER A 15 -14.69 2.86 10.09
CA SER A 15 -15.24 1.60 10.61
C SER A 15 -15.55 0.59 9.50
N LYS A 16 -16.04 1.05 8.34
CA LYS A 16 -16.24 0.20 7.16
C LYS A 16 -14.93 -0.25 6.54
N ILE A 17 -13.90 0.58 6.55
CA ILE A 17 -12.53 0.19 6.20
C ILE A 17 -12.09 -0.88 7.18
N LYS A 18 -12.06 -0.61 8.50
CA LYS A 18 -11.64 -1.56 9.55
C LYS A 18 -12.38 -2.91 9.53
N ALA A 19 -13.68 -2.90 9.20
CA ALA A 19 -14.48 -4.12 9.04
C ALA A 19 -14.16 -4.89 7.74
N ASN A 20 -13.93 -4.19 6.62
CA ASN A 20 -13.46 -4.82 5.38
C ASN A 20 -12.01 -5.29 5.47
N LEU A 21 -11.17 -4.65 6.31
CA LEU A 21 -9.81 -5.10 6.55
C LEU A 21 -9.80 -6.39 7.40
N LYS A 22 -10.64 -6.49 8.44
CA LYS A 22 -10.69 -7.71 9.26
C LYS A 22 -11.04 -8.99 8.49
N GLY A 23 -11.79 -8.88 7.39
CA GLY A 23 -12.22 -10.01 6.56
C GLY A 23 -11.29 -10.38 5.40
N LYS A 24 -10.28 -9.56 5.07
CA LYS A 24 -9.43 -9.75 3.87
C LYS A 24 -7.93 -9.83 4.12
N PHE A 25 -7.48 -9.56 5.34
CA PHE A 25 -6.06 -9.31 5.63
C PHE A 25 -5.23 -10.56 5.93
N PHE A 26 -5.84 -11.75 5.90
CA PHE A 26 -5.17 -13.02 6.20
C PHE A 26 -5.00 -13.95 4.98
N GLU A 27 -5.43 -13.55 3.79
CA GLU A 27 -5.40 -14.40 2.59
C GLU A 27 -4.56 -13.83 1.45
N MET A 28 -3.54 -12.98 1.70
CA MET A 28 -2.60 -12.62 0.64
C MET A 28 -1.83 -13.83 0.09
N ALA A 29 -1.81 -14.95 0.81
CA ALA A 29 -1.25 -16.22 0.36
C ALA A 29 -2.08 -16.91 -0.76
N ASP A 30 -3.33 -16.48 -1.02
CA ASP A 30 -4.25 -17.18 -1.94
C ASP A 30 -4.94 -16.26 -2.97
N ILE A 31 -4.50 -15.00 -3.13
CA ILE A 31 -5.09 -14.08 -4.13
C ILE A 31 -4.34 -14.23 -5.46
N PRO A 32 -4.97 -14.78 -6.52
CA PRO A 32 -4.31 -15.08 -7.80
C PRO A 32 -3.92 -13.84 -8.63
N SER A 33 -4.33 -12.63 -8.22
CA SER A 33 -3.84 -11.39 -8.80
C SER A 33 -4.04 -10.18 -7.88
N VAL A 34 -2.96 -9.48 -7.53
CA VAL A 34 -2.99 -8.21 -6.78
C VAL A 34 -2.37 -7.12 -7.65
N SER A 35 -3.02 -5.96 -7.78
CA SER A 35 -2.44 -4.83 -8.51
C SER A 35 -1.45 -4.04 -7.64
N VAL A 36 -0.57 -3.26 -8.28
CA VAL A 36 0.37 -2.37 -7.58
C VAL A 36 -0.39 -1.44 -6.61
N LYS A 37 -1.53 -0.92 -7.05
CA LYS A 37 -2.37 -0.02 -6.25
C LYS A 37 -2.93 -0.70 -5.00
N GLN A 38 -3.43 -1.93 -5.11
CA GLN A 38 -3.95 -2.67 -3.96
C GLN A 38 -2.86 -2.97 -2.93
N LEU A 39 -1.66 -3.32 -3.41
CA LEU A 39 -0.52 -3.57 -2.54
C LEU A 39 -0.03 -2.27 -1.86
N ALA A 40 -0.06 -1.14 -2.57
CA ALA A 40 0.23 0.16 -2.00
C ALA A 40 -0.76 0.55 -0.89
N GLU A 41 -2.07 0.37 -1.12
CA GLU A 41 -3.09 0.60 -0.10
C GLU A 41 -2.89 -0.28 1.13
N PHE A 42 -2.55 -1.55 0.92
CA PHE A 42 -2.21 -2.48 2.00
C PHE A 42 -1.01 -1.97 2.82
N ILE A 43 0.11 -1.64 2.16
CA ILE A 43 1.31 -1.13 2.84
C ILE A 43 0.98 0.14 3.64
N GLN A 44 0.23 1.09 3.08
CA GLN A 44 -0.08 2.35 3.76
C GLN A 44 -1.00 2.17 4.97
N GLN A 45 -1.90 1.18 4.95
CA GLN A 45 -2.90 0.96 6.00
C GLN A 45 -2.46 -0.05 7.06
N HIS A 46 -1.39 -0.80 6.81
CA HIS A 46 -0.91 -1.83 7.74
C HIS A 46 -0.31 -1.19 9.01
N PRO A 47 -0.70 -1.64 10.22
CA PRO A 47 -0.26 -1.02 11.48
C PRO A 47 1.25 -1.12 11.71
N ASP A 48 1.89 -2.16 11.19
CA ASP A 48 3.32 -2.40 11.37
C ASP A 48 4.21 -1.72 10.32
N THR A 49 3.62 -0.94 9.41
CA THR A 49 4.39 -0.23 8.38
C THR A 49 5.24 0.87 9.00
N GLN A 50 6.54 0.77 8.76
CA GLN A 50 7.49 1.81 9.12
C GLN A 50 7.54 2.86 8.02
N ILE A 51 7.44 4.13 8.41
CA ILE A 51 7.37 5.26 7.48
C ILE A 51 8.54 6.20 7.74
N SER A 52 9.27 6.57 6.69
CA SER A 52 10.31 7.60 6.71
C SER A 52 9.99 8.65 5.65
N LYS A 53 10.29 9.92 5.96
CA LYS A 53 10.14 11.03 5.01
C LYS A 53 11.47 11.75 4.83
N LYS A 54 11.77 12.13 3.59
CA LYS A 54 12.97 12.92 3.26
C LYS A 54 12.62 14.05 2.31
N GLU A 55 13.19 15.21 2.56
CA GLU A 55 13.17 16.36 1.66
C GLU A 55 14.44 16.34 0.81
N LEU A 56 14.28 16.25 -0.52
CA LEU A 56 15.40 16.24 -1.46
C LEU A 56 15.08 17.20 -2.61
N LEU A 57 15.93 18.22 -2.79
CA LEU A 57 15.79 19.21 -3.86
C LEU A 57 14.40 19.87 -3.90
N GLY A 58 13.83 20.15 -2.73
CA GLY A 58 12.49 20.75 -2.59
C GLY A 58 11.32 19.79 -2.84
N ASN A 59 11.58 18.49 -2.92
CA ASN A 59 10.54 17.47 -3.06
C ASN A 59 10.51 16.57 -1.82
N THR A 60 9.30 16.28 -1.33
CA THR A 60 9.08 15.30 -0.28
C THR A 60 8.96 13.90 -0.87
N TYR A 61 9.77 12.98 -0.34
CA TYR A 61 9.69 11.55 -0.60
C TYR A 61 9.25 10.82 0.66
N THR A 62 8.30 9.90 0.53
CA THR A 62 7.87 9.03 1.63
C THR A 62 8.20 7.59 1.29
N PHE A 63 8.92 6.95 2.21
CA PHE A 63 9.41 5.59 2.14
C PHE A 63 8.65 4.73 3.14
N TYR A 64 8.13 3.60 2.69
CA TYR A 64 7.36 2.65 3.48
C TYR A 64 8.07 1.31 3.47
N TRP A 65 8.21 0.73 4.66
CA TRP A 65 8.80 -0.59 4.87
C TRP A 65 7.83 -1.42 5.68
N LEU A 66 7.48 -2.60 5.17
CA LEU A 66 6.58 -3.50 5.84
C LEU A 66 7.13 -4.93 5.75
N LYS A 67 7.26 -5.57 6.91
CA LYS A 67 7.57 -6.99 7.02
C LYS A 67 6.35 -7.71 7.59
N VAL A 68 5.81 -8.66 6.84
CA VAL A 68 4.67 -9.50 7.26
C VAL A 68 5.07 -10.94 7.02
N ASN A 69 5.16 -11.74 8.09
CA ASN A 69 5.68 -13.10 8.02
C ASN A 69 7.08 -13.14 7.35
N ASP A 70 7.20 -13.84 6.22
CA ASP A 70 8.41 -13.98 5.40
C ASP A 70 8.45 -12.99 4.21
N ASP A 71 7.46 -12.11 4.10
CA ASP A 71 7.37 -11.12 3.04
C ASP A 71 8.00 -9.80 3.46
N LEU A 72 8.77 -9.22 2.54
CA LEU A 72 9.37 -7.90 2.65
C LEU A 72 8.80 -7.01 1.56
N LEU A 73 8.11 -5.95 1.97
CA LEU A 73 7.50 -4.96 1.11
C LEU A 73 8.18 -3.60 1.29
N TYR A 74 8.52 -2.98 0.17
CA TYR A 74 9.05 -1.63 0.09
C TYR A 74 8.19 -0.81 -0.85
N MET A 75 7.87 0.43 -0.47
CA MET A 75 7.22 1.37 -1.36
C MET A 75 7.80 2.77 -1.18
N GLU A 76 7.97 3.46 -2.30
CA GLU A 76 8.41 4.83 -2.38
C GLU A 76 7.37 5.67 -3.09
N THR A 77 7.10 6.85 -2.54
CA THR A 77 6.16 7.82 -3.10
C THR A 77 6.79 9.20 -3.11
N SER A 78 6.37 10.03 -4.06
CA SER A 78 6.52 11.47 -4.00
C SER A 78 5.13 12.09 -4.12
N ASN A 79 4.77 12.91 -3.13
CA ASN A 79 3.38 13.32 -2.90
C ASN A 79 2.47 12.08 -2.86
N ASP A 80 1.45 12.01 -3.72
CA ASP A 80 0.53 10.87 -3.82
C ASP A 80 0.88 9.88 -4.93
N ARG A 81 2.02 10.07 -5.62
CA ARG A 81 2.45 9.21 -6.73
C ARG A 81 3.40 8.12 -6.24
N ILE A 82 3.05 6.86 -6.51
CA ILE A 82 3.95 5.71 -6.32
C ILE A 82 5.07 5.82 -7.34
N LEU A 83 6.32 5.88 -6.85
CA LEU A 83 7.52 5.88 -7.68
C LEU A 83 8.05 4.46 -7.86
N GLN A 84 8.06 3.70 -6.78
CA GLN A 84 8.59 2.34 -6.71
C GLN A 84 7.78 1.51 -5.72
N LEU A 85 7.56 0.25 -6.05
CA LEU A 85 7.02 -0.75 -5.14
C LEU A 85 7.75 -2.07 -5.41
N ASP A 86 8.33 -2.65 -4.38
CA ASP A 86 8.95 -3.97 -4.44
C ASP A 86 8.38 -4.88 -3.37
N GLY A 87 8.26 -6.16 -3.70
CA GLY A 87 7.82 -7.19 -2.79
C GLY A 87 8.59 -8.47 -3.04
N SER A 88 9.04 -9.08 -1.96
CA SER A 88 9.75 -10.35 -1.98
C SER A 88 9.27 -11.26 -0.87
N SER A 89 9.26 -12.56 -1.15
CA SER A 89 8.95 -13.61 -0.20
C SER A 89 10.09 -14.61 -0.20
N HIS A 90 10.59 -15.01 0.98
CA HIS A 90 11.70 -15.97 1.07
C HIS A 90 12.93 -15.60 0.20
N GLY A 91 13.18 -14.31 0.03
CA GLY A 91 14.26 -13.77 -0.81
C GLY A 91 13.98 -13.79 -2.32
N LYS A 92 12.83 -14.28 -2.79
CA LYS A 92 12.41 -14.22 -4.18
C LYS A 92 11.49 -13.03 -4.40
N GLN A 93 11.81 -12.21 -5.40
CA GLN A 93 10.98 -11.06 -5.76
C GLN A 93 9.74 -11.54 -6.52
N PHE A 94 8.54 -11.15 -6.06
CA PHE A 94 7.27 -11.43 -6.73
C PHE A 94 6.65 -10.18 -7.37
N VAL A 95 7.14 -8.98 -7.00
CA VAL A 95 6.72 -7.72 -7.62
C VAL A 95 7.87 -6.72 -7.66
N SER A 96 7.98 -6.03 -8.80
CA SER A 96 8.86 -4.88 -8.97
C SER A 96 8.22 -3.87 -9.91
N TYR A 97 7.67 -2.81 -9.33
CA TYR A 97 7.07 -1.71 -10.07
C TYR A 97 7.98 -0.49 -10.04
N ARG A 98 8.15 0.16 -11.19
CA ARG A 98 8.83 1.45 -11.35
C ARG A 98 7.99 2.37 -12.21
N SER A 99 7.59 3.52 -11.67
CA SER A 99 6.64 4.42 -12.34
C SER A 99 7.13 5.05 -13.64
N TYR A 100 8.43 5.03 -13.90
CA TYR A 100 9.03 5.52 -15.16
C TYR A 100 9.11 4.45 -16.25
N ARG A 101 8.98 3.17 -15.90
CA ARG A 101 9.05 2.02 -16.81
C ARG A 101 7.68 1.37 -17.00
N ASP A 102 6.93 1.27 -15.91
CA ASP A 102 5.75 0.43 -15.76
C ASP A 102 4.47 1.28 -15.59
N SER A 103 4.46 2.54 -16.05
CA SER A 103 3.40 3.52 -15.74
C SER A 103 1.98 3.08 -16.11
N ASN A 104 1.83 2.17 -17.07
CA ASN A 104 0.53 1.65 -17.51
C ASN A 104 0.03 0.46 -16.66
N ASP A 105 0.83 -0.03 -15.71
CA ASP A 105 0.59 -1.27 -14.97
C ASP A 105 0.05 -1.06 -13.55
N LEU A 106 -0.24 0.19 -13.16
CA LEU A 106 -0.72 0.57 -11.81
C LEU A 106 -1.99 -0.19 -11.39
N ASP A 107 -2.95 -0.29 -12.30
CA ASP A 107 -4.24 -0.96 -12.08
C ASP A 107 -4.27 -2.39 -12.67
N THR A 108 -3.21 -2.80 -13.37
CA THR A 108 -3.12 -4.14 -13.97
C THR A 108 -2.90 -5.17 -12.87
N PRO A 109 -3.76 -6.19 -12.74
CA PRO A 109 -3.56 -7.25 -11.77
C PRO A 109 -2.28 -8.03 -12.11
N MET A 110 -1.37 -8.16 -11.15
CA MET A 110 -0.14 -8.92 -11.31
C MET A 110 -0.29 -10.30 -10.66
N LYS A 111 0.19 -11.34 -11.35
CA LYS A 111 0.32 -12.67 -10.75
C LYS A 111 1.50 -12.67 -9.80
N LEU A 112 1.26 -12.99 -8.54
CA LEU A 112 2.31 -13.26 -7.56
C LEU A 112 2.83 -14.67 -7.87
N THR A 113 4.11 -14.80 -8.24
CA THR A 113 4.77 -16.09 -8.56
C THR A 113 5.42 -16.73 -7.35
#